data_AF-A0A6G1FCQ6-F1
#
_entry.id   AF-A0A6G1FCQ6-F1
#
_cell.length_a   1.000
_cell.length_b   1.000
_cell.length_c   1.000
_cell.angle_alpha   90.00
_cell.angle_beta   90.00
_cell.angle_gamma   90.00
#
_symmetry.space_group_name_H-M   'P 1'
#
loop_
_entity.id
_entity.type
_entity.pdbx_description
1 polymer ?
#
loop_
_entity_poly.entity_id
_entity_poly.type
_entity_poly.pdbx_seq_one_letter_code
_entity_poly.pdbx_strand_id
1 'polypeptide(L)'
;MDDDELRAILGDSIGNPDLMKQRIQERVRKKGRAQFNKSNTGSIVAFKVSFRDFKPLNSFIWFELFGEPTDRDVDLLGGVIQAWYVMGRLGAYNSSNLQLANSMLDYDPSYDSDQASGVMPSSFHDISDVEFQDNWGRVWVDLGTSDYLGLDVLLNCLTQLSSE
;
A
#
# COMPACT_ATOMS: atom_id res chain seq x y z
N MET A 1 6.41 26.48 7.67
CA MET A 1 5.42 27.43 8.21
C MET A 1 4.51 26.68 9.20
N ASP A 2 5.10 25.91 10.12
CA ASP A 2 4.38 24.90 10.93
C ASP A 2 4.50 25.13 12.45
N ASP A 3 5.21 26.19 12.86
CA ASP A 3 5.41 26.52 14.28
C ASP A 3 4.21 27.26 14.91
N ASP A 4 3.33 27.85 14.10
CA ASP A 4 2.14 28.54 14.60
C ASP A 4 1.01 27.57 14.95
N GLU A 5 0.91 26.44 14.24
CA GLU A 5 -0.11 25.42 14.54
C GLU A 5 0.24 24.61 15.80
N LEU A 6 1.53 24.36 16.03
CA LEU A 6 2.02 23.71 17.24
C LEU A 6 1.86 24.61 18.47
N ARG A 7 2.05 25.94 18.32
CA ARG A 7 1.78 26.94 19.37
C ARG A 7 0.30 27.04 19.73
N ALA A 8 -0.62 26.84 18.78
CA ALA A 8 -2.05 26.82 19.06
C ALA A 8 -2.51 25.60 19.88
N ILE A 9 -1.73 24.52 19.92
CA ILE A 9 -2.00 23.33 20.74
C ILE A 9 -1.53 23.52 22.18
N LEU A 10 -0.46 24.31 22.39
CA LEU A 10 0.17 24.50 23.70
C LEU A 10 -0.23 25.81 24.41
N GLY A 11 -0.90 26.73 23.71
CA GLY A 11 -1.42 27.98 24.26
C GLY A 11 -2.74 27.79 25.03
N ASP A 12 -2.63 27.82 26.36
CA ASP A 12 -3.68 28.09 27.35
C ASP A 12 -4.77 27.04 27.62
N SER A 13 -4.42 25.74 27.76
CA SER A 13 -5.26 24.79 28.53
C SER A 13 -4.47 23.57 29.02
N ILE A 14 -3.55 23.78 29.95
CA ILE A 14 -3.24 22.72 30.92
C ILE A 14 -4.53 22.52 31.75
N GLY A 15 -5.24 21.41 31.53
CA GLY A 15 -6.15 20.90 32.55
C GLY A 15 -7.61 20.63 32.19
N ASN A 16 -7.97 20.27 30.95
CA ASN A 16 -9.27 19.60 30.74
C ASN A 16 -9.25 18.55 29.60
N PRO A 17 -9.15 17.25 29.93
CA PRO A 17 -9.08 16.15 28.96
C PRO A 17 -10.29 16.06 28.03
N ASP A 18 -11.47 16.49 28.48
CA ASP A 18 -12.72 16.33 27.70
C ASP A 18 -12.84 17.38 26.59
N LEU A 19 -12.36 18.61 26.84
CA LEU A 19 -12.27 19.65 25.80
C LEU A 19 -11.26 19.29 24.71
N MET A 20 -10.17 18.60 25.08
CA MET A 20 -9.18 18.10 24.13
C MET A 20 -9.75 16.99 23.25
N LYS A 21 -10.50 16.04 23.84
CA LYS A 21 -11.23 15.00 23.09
C LYS A 21 -12.25 15.58 22.12
N GLN A 22 -13.03 16.59 22.55
CA GLN A 22 -14.01 17.25 21.68
C GLN A 22 -13.35 17.94 20.49
N ARG A 23 -12.24 18.69 20.70
CA ARG A 23 -11.51 19.35 19.61
C ARG A 23 -10.91 18.36 18.60
N ILE A 24 -10.39 17.22 19.08
CA ILE A 24 -9.88 16.15 18.22
C ILE A 24 -11.02 15.56 17.40
N GLN A 25 -12.16 15.22 18.01
CA GLN A 25 -13.33 14.69 17.31
C GLN A 25 -13.90 15.67 16.29
N GLU A 26 -13.93 16.96 16.60
CA GLU A 26 -14.43 18.00 15.69
C GLU A 26 -13.49 18.22 14.49
N ARG A 27 -12.17 18.13 14.70
CA ARG A 27 -11.17 18.13 13.61
C ARG A 27 -11.27 16.88 12.74
N VAL A 28 -11.47 15.70 13.31
CA VAL A 28 -11.69 14.45 12.55
C VAL A 28 -12.96 14.55 11.70
N ARG A 29 -14.05 15.12 12.24
CA ARG A 29 -15.30 15.36 11.49
C ARG A 29 -15.14 16.41 10.38
N LYS A 30 -14.39 17.49 10.61
CA LYS A 30 -14.12 18.53 9.60
C LYS A 30 -13.16 18.05 8.52
N LYS A 31 -12.07 17.34 8.87
CA LYS A 31 -11.16 16.72 7.90
C LYS A 31 -11.87 15.65 7.08
N GLY A 32 -12.65 14.77 7.71
CA GLY A 32 -13.45 13.77 7.01
C GLY A 32 -14.35 14.40 5.95
N ARG A 33 -15.11 15.46 6.28
CA ARG A 33 -15.98 16.16 5.31
C ARG A 33 -15.25 16.96 4.24
N ALA A 34 -14.09 17.55 4.56
CA ALA A 34 -13.31 18.32 3.59
C ALA A 34 -12.52 17.43 2.61
N GLN A 35 -12.21 16.20 3.00
CA GLN A 35 -11.43 15.25 2.18
C GLN A 35 -12.30 14.53 1.14
N PHE A 36 -13.61 14.36 1.40
CA PHE A 36 -14.58 13.83 0.42
C PHE A 36 -14.90 14.80 -0.74
N ASN A 37 -14.61 16.10 -0.59
CA ASN A 37 -14.97 17.13 -1.57
C ASN A 37 -13.76 17.81 -2.23
N LYS A 38 -12.55 17.26 -2.11
CA LYS A 38 -11.48 17.67 -3.01
C LYS A 38 -11.74 17.02 -4.36
N SER A 39 -12.12 17.84 -5.34
CA SER A 39 -12.06 17.44 -6.75
C SER A 39 -10.60 17.08 -7.05
N ASN A 40 -10.33 15.79 -7.26
CA ASN A 40 -9.05 15.32 -7.76
C ASN A 40 -8.73 16.16 -9.00
N THR A 41 -7.72 17.02 -8.89
CA THR A 41 -6.98 17.50 -10.05
C THR A 41 -6.08 16.34 -10.45
N GLY A 42 -6.71 15.22 -10.80
CA GLY A 42 -6.02 14.00 -11.20
C GLY A 42 -5.22 14.35 -12.43
N SER A 43 -3.91 14.34 -12.30
CA SER A 43 -3.04 14.21 -13.45
C SER A 43 -3.53 12.99 -14.22
N ILE A 44 -3.93 13.20 -15.47
CA ILE A 44 -4.64 12.20 -16.31
C ILE A 44 -3.69 11.08 -16.77
N VAL A 45 -2.56 10.87 -16.10
CA VAL A 45 -1.48 10.03 -16.61
C VAL A 45 -0.93 9.14 -15.50
N ALA A 46 -1.13 7.84 -15.69
CA ALA A 46 -0.75 6.81 -14.76
C ALA A 46 0.75 6.44 -14.86
N PHE A 47 1.39 6.04 -13.75
CA PHE A 47 2.66 5.35 -13.67
C PHE A 47 2.56 4.06 -14.46
N LYS A 48 3.54 3.79 -15.31
CA LYS A 48 3.57 2.56 -16.11
C LYS A 48 4.40 1.51 -15.38
N VAL A 49 3.75 0.43 -14.96
CA VAL A 49 4.44 -0.75 -14.43
C VAL A 49 4.76 -1.69 -15.58
N SER A 50 5.99 -2.20 -15.63
CA SER A 50 6.39 -3.18 -16.63
C SER A 50 7.31 -4.24 -16.05
N PHE A 51 7.21 -5.43 -16.62
CA PHE A 51 8.11 -6.54 -16.34
C PHE A 51 8.97 -6.78 -17.57
N ARG A 52 10.26 -7.06 -17.38
CA ARG A 52 11.21 -7.35 -18.47
C ARG A 52 11.87 -8.70 -18.17
N ASP A 53 11.76 -9.64 -19.12
CA ASP A 53 12.29 -11.01 -19.00
C ASP A 53 11.94 -11.70 -17.67
N PHE A 54 10.67 -11.58 -17.26
CA PHE A 54 10.24 -11.94 -15.92
C PHE A 54 10.44 -13.42 -15.60
N LYS A 55 11.13 -13.66 -14.50
CA LYS A 55 11.40 -14.93 -13.84
C LYS A 55 11.08 -14.73 -12.36
N PRO A 56 10.09 -15.43 -11.80
CA PRO A 56 9.61 -15.20 -10.44
C PRO A 56 10.70 -15.19 -9.37
N LEU A 57 11.77 -15.97 -9.55
CA LEU A 57 12.86 -16.12 -8.58
C LEU A 57 14.00 -15.11 -8.77
N ASN A 58 13.98 -14.32 -9.84
CA ASN A 58 15.08 -13.41 -10.16
C ASN A 58 14.63 -12.41 -11.23
N SER A 59 13.94 -11.34 -10.83
CA SER A 59 13.53 -10.31 -11.78
C SER A 59 13.41 -8.94 -11.18
N PHE A 60 13.54 -7.94 -12.04
CA PHE A 60 13.20 -6.58 -11.70
C PHE A 60 11.76 -6.28 -12.08
N ILE A 61 11.03 -5.65 -11.17
CA ILE A 61 9.79 -4.94 -11.48
C ILE A 61 10.19 -3.49 -11.74
N TRP A 62 9.76 -2.95 -12.88
CA TRP A 62 10.07 -1.59 -13.29
C TRP A 62 8.84 -0.70 -13.22
N PHE A 63 9.05 0.52 -12.74
CA PHE A 63 8.04 1.56 -12.64
C PHE A 63 8.54 2.80 -13.39
N GLU A 64 7.73 3.32 -14.30
CA GLU A 64 8.00 4.59 -14.98
C GLU A 64 7.09 5.66 -14.39
N LEU A 65 7.72 6.64 -13.76
CA LEU A 65 7.09 7.83 -13.19
C LEU A 65 6.87 8.90 -14.26
N PHE A 66 5.89 9.78 -14.05
CA PHE A 66 5.66 10.89 -14.99
C PHE A 66 6.80 11.91 -15.00
N GLY A 67 7.49 12.07 -13.86
CA GLY A 67 8.66 12.92 -13.70
C GLY A 67 9.59 12.33 -12.66
N GLU A 68 10.64 13.07 -12.32
CA GLU A 68 11.53 12.70 -11.21
C GLU A 68 10.72 12.54 -9.92
N PRO A 69 10.93 11.47 -9.14
CA PRO A 69 10.20 11.24 -7.90
C PRO A 69 10.50 12.36 -6.90
N THR A 70 9.46 12.87 -6.25
CA THR A 70 9.63 13.67 -5.04
C THR A 70 10.01 12.78 -3.85
N ASP A 71 10.58 13.36 -2.78
CA ASP A 71 10.87 12.61 -1.54
C ASP A 71 9.63 11.86 -1.03
N ARG A 72 8.45 12.46 -1.19
CA ARG A 72 7.18 11.84 -0.83
C ARG A 72 6.85 10.61 -1.69
N ASP A 73 7.14 10.66 -2.99
CA ASP A 73 6.91 9.52 -3.89
C ASP A 73 7.84 8.36 -3.54
N VAL A 74 9.10 8.67 -3.21
CA VAL A 74 10.10 7.69 -2.73
C VAL A 74 9.61 7.00 -1.46
N ASP A 75 9.19 7.78 -0.46
CA ASP A 75 8.69 7.24 0.82
C ASP A 75 7.42 6.39 0.61
N LEU A 76 6.51 6.85 -0.23
CA LEU A 76 5.25 6.16 -0.51
C LEU A 76 5.48 4.84 -1.25
N LEU A 77 6.26 4.86 -2.34
CA LEU A 77 6.59 3.66 -3.10
C LEU A 77 7.40 2.68 -2.27
N GLY A 78 8.37 3.15 -1.49
CA GLY A 78 9.12 2.33 -0.56
C GLY A 78 8.21 1.65 0.47
N GLY A 79 7.28 2.40 1.07
CA GLY A 79 6.29 1.87 2.01
C GLY A 79 5.35 0.82 1.39
N VAL A 80 4.89 1.05 0.16
CA VAL A 80 4.03 0.13 -0.59
C VAL A 80 4.75 -1.17 -0.90
N ILE A 81 5.98 -1.09 -1.41
CA ILE A 81 6.80 -2.26 -1.74
C ILE A 81 7.15 -3.04 -0.47
N GLN A 82 7.48 -2.36 0.62
CA GLN A 82 7.75 -3.01 1.90
C GLN A 82 6.51 -3.73 2.45
N ALA A 83 5.34 -3.09 2.42
CA ALA A 83 4.09 -3.69 2.87
C ALA A 83 3.73 -4.92 2.03
N TRP A 84 3.85 -4.80 0.71
CA TRP A 84 3.66 -5.89 -0.24
C TRP A 84 4.60 -7.07 0.07
N TYR A 85 5.89 -6.81 0.27
CA TYR A 85 6.87 -7.85 0.61
C TYR A 85 6.54 -8.56 1.93
N VAL A 86 6.25 -7.81 3.00
CA VAL A 86 5.93 -8.39 4.31
C VAL A 86 4.70 -9.31 4.21
N MET A 87 3.65 -8.88 3.52
CA MET A 87 2.46 -9.71 3.28
C MET A 87 2.80 -10.96 2.47
N GLY A 88 3.63 -10.83 1.44
CA GLY A 88 4.09 -11.96 0.63
C GLY A 88 4.97 -12.96 1.40
N ARG A 89 5.83 -12.48 2.31
CA ARG A 89 6.63 -13.34 3.20
C ARG A 89 5.80 -14.12 4.20
N LEU A 90 4.65 -13.59 4.57
CA LEU A 90 3.69 -14.26 5.45
C LEU A 90 2.69 -15.15 4.68
N GLY A 91 2.84 -15.22 3.36
CA GLY A 91 2.00 -16.05 2.48
C GLY A 91 0.59 -15.54 2.27
N ALA A 92 0.36 -14.24 2.45
CA ALA A 92 -0.95 -13.62 2.22
C ALA A 92 -1.43 -13.77 0.76
N TYR A 93 -0.50 -13.90 -0.19
CA TYR A 93 -0.79 -14.05 -1.62
C TYR A 93 -0.78 -15.53 -2.05
N ASN A 94 -1.43 -16.40 -1.27
CA ASN A 94 -1.58 -17.81 -1.63
C ASN A 94 -2.88 -18.04 -2.41
N SER A 95 -2.80 -18.04 -3.74
CA SER A 95 -3.97 -18.29 -4.59
C SER A 95 -4.58 -19.68 -4.36
N SER A 96 -3.77 -20.66 -3.94
CA SER A 96 -4.24 -22.02 -3.63
C SER A 96 -5.09 -22.08 -2.35
N ASN A 97 -5.07 -21.03 -1.52
CA ASN A 97 -5.80 -20.96 -0.25
C ASN A 97 -6.85 -19.82 -0.22
N LEU A 98 -7.37 -19.43 -1.40
CA LEU A 98 -8.39 -18.40 -1.54
C LEU A 98 -9.80 -18.90 -1.18
N GLN A 99 -10.00 -19.26 0.09
CA GLN A 99 -11.27 -19.85 0.56
C GLN A 99 -12.47 -18.90 0.44
N LEU A 100 -12.22 -17.58 0.47
CA LEU A 100 -13.27 -16.56 0.40
C LEU A 100 -13.51 -16.01 -1.02
N ALA A 101 -12.71 -16.38 -2.02
CA ALA A 101 -12.80 -15.78 -3.36
C ALA A 101 -14.17 -15.95 -4.04
N ASN A 102 -14.88 -17.03 -3.73
CA ASN A 102 -16.24 -17.29 -4.23
C ASN A 102 -17.30 -17.24 -3.13
N SER A 103 -16.96 -16.72 -1.95
CA SER A 103 -17.93 -16.55 -0.87
C SER A 103 -18.90 -15.42 -1.19
N MET A 104 -20.17 -15.60 -0.85
CA MET A 104 -21.17 -14.52 -0.94
C MET A 104 -21.00 -13.60 0.27
N LEU A 105 -20.98 -12.28 0.02
CA LEU A 105 -20.84 -11.26 1.08
C LEU A 105 -22.04 -11.19 2.04
N ASP A 106 -23.12 -11.91 1.74
CA ASP A 106 -24.34 -11.94 2.55
C ASP A 106 -24.21 -12.83 3.80
N TYR A 107 -23.10 -13.57 3.96
CA TYR A 107 -22.82 -14.46 5.09
C TYR A 107 -21.48 -14.13 5.73
N ASP A 108 -21.34 -14.48 7.01
CA ASP A 108 -20.07 -14.35 7.73
C ASP A 108 -18.99 -15.19 7.01
N PRO A 109 -17.81 -14.61 6.74
CA PRO A 109 -16.71 -15.35 6.14
C PRO A 109 -16.28 -16.46 7.09
N SER A 110 -16.11 -17.67 6.55
CA SER A 110 -15.58 -18.81 7.30
C SER A 110 -14.26 -19.26 6.68
N TYR A 111 -13.36 -19.74 7.53
CA TYR A 111 -12.04 -20.17 7.13
C TYR A 111 -11.73 -21.53 7.77
N ASP A 112 -11.40 -22.49 6.94
CA ASP A 112 -11.06 -23.86 7.32
C ASP A 112 -9.55 -23.99 7.47
N SER A 113 -9.11 -24.22 8.71
CA SER A 113 -7.69 -24.38 9.06
C SER A 113 -7.09 -25.67 8.50
N ASP A 114 -7.88 -26.73 8.39
CA ASP A 114 -7.41 -28.02 7.89
C ASP A 114 -7.15 -27.91 6.38
N GLN A 115 -8.07 -27.26 5.64
CA GLN A 115 -7.83 -26.91 4.24
C GLN A 115 -6.60 -26.01 4.07
N ALA A 116 -6.46 -24.97 4.90
CA ALA A 116 -5.31 -24.06 4.83
C ALA A 116 -3.98 -24.79 5.09
N SER A 117 -3.97 -25.77 5.99
CA SER A 117 -2.77 -26.57 6.28
C SER A 117 -2.42 -27.59 5.19
N GLY A 118 -3.40 -27.97 4.37
CA GLY A 118 -3.24 -28.98 3.30
C GLY A 118 -2.71 -28.43 1.98
N VAL A 119 -2.67 -27.10 1.80
CA VAL A 119 -2.16 -26.47 0.57
C VAL A 119 -0.68 -26.13 0.68
N MET A 120 0.01 -26.06 -0.47
CA MET A 120 1.42 -25.65 -0.50
C MET A 120 1.55 -24.19 -0.02
N PRO A 121 2.47 -23.88 0.91
CA PRO A 121 2.75 -22.51 1.30
C PRO A 121 3.30 -21.69 0.12
N SER A 122 2.70 -20.52 -0.10
CA SER A 122 3.19 -19.45 -0.99
C SER A 122 3.99 -18.50 -0.11
N SER A 123 5.26 -18.25 -0.40
CA SER A 123 6.06 -17.26 0.33
C SER A 123 7.06 -16.60 -0.61
N PHE A 124 7.12 -15.26 -0.57
CA PHE A 124 8.25 -14.53 -1.14
C PHE A 124 9.53 -14.98 -0.44
N HIS A 125 10.69 -14.85 -1.08
CA HIS A 125 11.97 -15.11 -0.44
C HIS A 125 12.67 -13.81 -0.09
N ASP A 126 12.81 -12.91 -1.05
CA ASP A 126 13.62 -11.71 -0.85
C ASP A 126 13.28 -10.59 -1.85
N ILE A 127 13.64 -9.35 -1.48
CA ILE A 127 13.59 -8.17 -2.36
C ILE A 127 14.81 -7.28 -2.12
N SER A 128 15.18 -6.47 -3.10
CA SER A 128 16.12 -5.36 -2.88
C SER A 128 15.42 -4.13 -2.32
N ASP A 129 16.20 -3.11 -1.96
CA ASP A 129 15.68 -1.76 -1.85
C ASP A 129 15.12 -1.27 -3.20
N VAL A 130 14.22 -0.28 -3.13
CA VAL A 130 13.72 0.40 -4.33
C VAL A 130 14.79 1.39 -4.80
N GLU A 131 15.22 1.24 -6.04
CA GLU A 131 16.20 2.11 -6.67
C GLU A 131 15.50 3.07 -7.62
N PHE A 132 15.89 4.35 -7.59
CA PHE A 132 15.38 5.36 -8.51
C PHE A 132 16.51 5.96 -9.34
N GLN A 133 16.23 6.20 -10.62
CA GLN A 133 17.09 6.95 -11.54
C GLN A 133 16.20 7.73 -12.52
N ASP A 134 16.37 9.04 -12.59
CA ASP A 134 15.49 9.95 -13.35
C ASP A 134 14.02 9.70 -12.97
N ASN A 135 13.17 9.39 -13.94
CA ASN A 135 11.77 9.02 -13.72
C ASN A 135 11.56 7.50 -13.59
N TRP A 136 12.60 6.69 -13.49
CA TRP A 136 12.48 5.23 -13.36
C TRP A 136 12.71 4.78 -11.93
N GLY A 137 11.83 3.90 -11.46
CA GLY A 137 12.00 3.10 -10.26
C GLY A 137 12.16 1.62 -10.61
N ARG A 138 12.91 0.87 -9.82
CA ARG A 138 12.94 -0.60 -9.91
C ARG A 138 13.14 -1.25 -8.55
N VAL A 139 12.67 -2.49 -8.45
CA VAL A 139 12.95 -3.37 -7.31
C VAL A 139 13.26 -4.77 -7.83
N TRP A 140 14.34 -5.38 -7.34
CA TRP A 140 14.63 -6.79 -7.59
C TRP A 140 13.77 -7.66 -6.66
N VAL A 141 13.24 -8.76 -7.18
CA VAL A 141 12.39 -9.67 -6.44
C VAL A 141 12.80 -11.13 -6.65
N ASP A 142 12.74 -11.89 -5.55
CA ASP A 142 12.63 -13.34 -5.51
C ASP A 142 11.29 -13.68 -4.83
N LEU A 143 10.28 -13.99 -5.66
CA LEU A 143 8.93 -14.36 -5.20
C LEU A 143 8.88 -15.76 -4.58
N GLY A 144 9.97 -16.51 -4.57
CA GLY A 144 10.04 -17.82 -3.94
C GLY A 144 8.99 -18.80 -4.46
N THR A 145 8.21 -19.36 -3.55
CA THR A 145 7.13 -20.32 -3.89
C THR A 145 5.81 -19.62 -4.22
N SER A 146 5.77 -18.29 -4.24
CA SER A 146 4.54 -17.57 -4.48
C SER A 146 4.08 -17.61 -5.94
N ASP A 147 2.76 -17.56 -6.08
CA ASP A 147 2.08 -17.42 -7.36
C ASP A 147 1.88 -15.95 -7.76
N TYR A 148 1.19 -15.74 -8.88
CA TYR A 148 1.01 -14.43 -9.50
C TYR A 148 0.03 -13.50 -8.76
N LEU A 149 -0.73 -13.97 -7.75
CA LEU A 149 -1.67 -13.13 -7.01
C LEU A 149 -0.99 -11.93 -6.37
N GLY A 150 0.23 -12.11 -5.88
CA GLY A 150 1.01 -11.00 -5.31
C GLY A 150 1.29 -9.90 -6.32
N LEU A 151 1.52 -10.25 -7.59
CA LEU A 151 1.74 -9.27 -8.66
C LEU A 151 0.44 -8.54 -9.02
N ASP A 152 -0.69 -9.24 -9.09
CA ASP A 152 -1.98 -8.59 -9.35
C ASP A 152 -2.32 -7.56 -8.26
N VAL A 153 -2.11 -7.93 -6.99
CA VAL A 153 -2.33 -7.00 -5.86
C VAL A 153 -1.42 -5.78 -5.96
N LEU A 154 -0.13 -5.98 -6.29
CA LEU A 154 0.81 -4.88 -6.47
C LEU A 154 0.40 -3.96 -7.63
N LEU A 155 0.05 -4.53 -8.77
CA LEU A 155 -0.39 -3.77 -9.95
C LEU A 155 -1.64 -2.95 -9.68
N ASN A 156 -2.63 -3.53 -8.99
CA ASN A 156 -3.84 -2.82 -8.58
C ASN A 156 -3.51 -1.66 -7.63
N CYS A 157 -2.60 -1.88 -6.67
CA CYS A 157 -2.14 -0.84 -5.75
C CYS A 157 -1.45 0.31 -6.49
N LEU A 158 -0.47 0.00 -7.34
CA LEU A 158 0.29 1.01 -8.09
C LEU A 158 -0.59 1.77 -9.10
N THR A 159 -1.56 1.09 -9.72
CA THR A 159 -2.54 1.73 -10.60
C THR A 159 -3.39 2.74 -9.82
N GLN A 160 -3.84 2.38 -8.61
CA GLN A 160 -4.63 3.28 -7.77
C GLN A 160 -3.80 4.47 -7.28
N LEU A 161 -2.58 4.23 -6.80
CA LEU A 161 -1.66 5.29 -6.37
C LEU A 161 -1.40 6.30 -7.47
N SER A 162 -1.38 5.83 -8.72
CA SER A 162 -1.18 6.74 -9.83
C SER A 162 -2.40 7.56 -10.24
N SER A 163 -3.59 7.16 -9.80
CA SER A 163 -4.84 7.86 -10.09
C SER A 163 -5.18 8.93 -9.04
N GLU A 164 -4.44 8.96 -7.93
CA GLU A 164 -4.53 9.97 -6.86
C GLU A 164 -3.70 11.21 -7.19
#